data_AF-A0A0M0KE46-F1
#
_entry.id   AF-A0A0M0KE46-F1
#
_cell.length_a   1.000
_cell.length_b   1.000
_cell.length_c   1.000
_cell.angle_alpha   90.00
_cell.angle_beta   90.00
_cell.angle_gamma   90.00
#
_symmetry.space_group_name_H-M   'P 1'
#
loop_
_entity.id
_entity.type
_entity.pdbx_description
1 polymer ?
#
loop_
_entity_poly.entity_id
_entity_poly.type
_entity_poly.pdbx_seq_one_letter_code
_entity_poly.pdbx_strand_id
1 'polypeptide(L)'
;MLRPCCCCKGDVPSPLTELRVAYAAVRARPPRHLPWRHARGLELTASAGGVEVAAAPNLLEEAQSPRWWLVPMPNASVTQVTLCRREGSSLVLSQLEVALLILPAGCGASTAAPGEVGAKPAKVEEKKPTKVEEKERYNTLRASPAGAKYKLAVVQFKVPGAKNGGSDKGPDGNRVDSIPIANSIIKAGGACDLLLYDATKHEDFVKVSGKYDALVVRINPGQLSQGTPEGTQARFDDLMNEYISKGKLIWSSPKIQTQMGAKDALVNIGSLNCGLKDTFAYYTEEELITGFKKTCAFQPRVLKQNRGSAGEGIWLCWLWDKESNTKIEIYPSKSFGESSLDDDSYLKLMEMNDNHVEYHTVKEFMIFCIEGPTGEGAGEWKSTFPGQYLKGGKAAHGQLVDQRLLPRIDEGEVRILMAGDTCQMAIHKKPMGGGLSAVGGMSDYTYYRPTDKKYQNLIQKLYADIPTLLPSLHLEGEPLPLLWTCDYIPKNPDDWADGPYARNCDDEHTEYTVGEFNCSCVGISKFQAVCGGEKTLADVPDEDYFDACELTDLMGVKAIEMLKKANPGK
;
A
#
# COMPACT_ATOMS: atom_id res chain seq x y z
N MET A 1 3.24 -8.91 -62.92
CA MET A 1 2.74 -9.90 -63.89
C MET A 1 2.65 -11.25 -63.21
N LEU A 2 1.43 -11.75 -62.96
CA LEU A 2 0.97 -13.14 -63.12
C LEU A 2 -0.47 -13.22 -62.58
N ARG A 3 -1.29 -13.97 -63.33
CA ARG A 3 -2.77 -14.00 -63.34
C ARG A 3 -3.37 -14.94 -62.28
N PRO A 4 -4.68 -14.83 -61.98
CA PRO A 4 -5.38 -15.59 -60.93
C PRO A 4 -5.82 -16.98 -61.41
N CYS A 5 -6.00 -17.92 -60.48
CA CYS A 5 -6.69 -19.19 -60.73
C CYS A 5 -8.07 -19.17 -60.03
N CYS A 6 -9.13 -19.18 -60.85
CA CYS A 6 -10.50 -19.44 -60.43
C CYS A 6 -10.77 -20.94 -60.46
N CYS A 7 -11.46 -21.44 -59.43
CA CYS A 7 -12.40 -22.59 -59.35
C CYS A 7 -12.44 -22.92 -57.83
N CYS A 8 -13.54 -22.80 -57.09
CA CYS A 8 -14.83 -23.44 -57.31
C CYS A 8 -15.96 -22.58 -56.73
N LYS A 9 -17.08 -22.53 -57.46
CA LYS A 9 -18.40 -22.15 -56.93
C LYS A 9 -18.97 -23.34 -56.15
N GLY A 10 -19.54 -23.07 -55.00
CA GLY A 10 -20.34 -24.01 -54.22
C GLY A 10 -20.99 -23.28 -53.06
N ASP A 11 -22.28 -22.99 -53.19
CA ASP A 11 -23.16 -22.48 -52.13
C ASP A 11 -23.14 -23.40 -50.91
N VAL A 12 -23.11 -22.86 -49.68
CA VAL A 12 -24.09 -23.03 -48.56
C VAL A 12 -23.71 -22.03 -47.41
N PRO A 13 -24.45 -21.92 -46.29
CA PRO A 13 -25.42 -20.88 -45.91
C PRO A 13 -24.86 -19.83 -44.91
N SER A 14 -25.63 -18.78 -44.63
CA SER A 14 -25.46 -17.99 -43.39
C SER A 14 -25.59 -18.91 -42.16
N PRO A 15 -24.82 -18.67 -41.09
CA PRO A 15 -25.43 -17.91 -39.99
C PRO A 15 -24.45 -17.00 -39.23
N LEU A 16 -25.04 -15.95 -38.64
CA LEU A 16 -24.71 -15.30 -37.38
C LEU A 16 -23.38 -15.68 -36.70
N THR A 17 -22.52 -14.69 -36.44
CA THR A 17 -21.86 -14.61 -35.13
C THR A 17 -21.53 -13.16 -34.78
N GLU A 18 -22.03 -12.74 -33.62
CA GLU A 18 -21.69 -11.48 -32.94
C GLU A 18 -20.17 -11.35 -32.78
N LEU A 19 -19.58 -10.27 -33.29
CA LEU A 19 -18.24 -9.86 -32.86
C LEU A 19 -18.40 -9.03 -31.58
N ARG A 20 -18.16 -9.64 -30.41
CA ARG A 20 -18.00 -8.88 -29.16
C ARG A 20 -16.59 -8.29 -29.12
N VAL A 21 -16.46 -7.02 -29.49
CA VAL A 21 -15.26 -6.23 -29.22
C VAL A 21 -15.34 -5.73 -27.79
N ALA A 22 -14.49 -6.27 -26.90
CA ALA A 22 -14.31 -5.72 -25.56
C ALA A 22 -13.37 -4.51 -25.63
N TYR A 23 -13.87 -3.33 -25.28
CA TYR A 23 -13.04 -2.14 -25.07
C TYR A 23 -12.51 -2.13 -23.64
N ALA A 24 -11.19 -2.15 -23.46
CA ALA A 24 -10.57 -1.74 -22.21
C ALA A 24 -10.53 -0.19 -22.18
N ALA A 25 -11.53 0.42 -21.55
CA ALA A 25 -11.49 1.85 -21.25
C ALA A 25 -10.56 2.08 -20.05
N VAL A 26 -9.32 2.55 -20.30
CA VAL A 26 -8.45 3.09 -19.24
C VAL A 26 -9.07 4.41 -18.77
N ARG A 27 -9.83 4.36 -17.66
CA ARG A 27 -10.34 5.56 -16.98
C ARG A 27 -9.20 6.21 -16.18
N ALA A 28 -8.53 7.19 -16.76
CA ALA A 28 -7.78 8.17 -15.96
C ALA A 28 -8.79 9.08 -15.24
N ARG A 29 -8.78 9.12 -13.90
CA ARG A 29 -9.56 10.10 -13.11
C ARG A 29 -8.83 11.45 -13.15
N PRO A 30 -9.52 12.59 -13.39
CA PRO A 30 -8.92 13.90 -13.14
C PRO A 30 -8.92 14.25 -11.63
N PRO A 31 -8.05 15.19 -11.18
CA PRO A 31 -7.96 15.63 -9.79
C PRO A 31 -9.25 16.27 -9.25
N ARG A 32 -9.48 16.20 -7.92
CA ARG A 32 -10.76 16.42 -7.21
C ARG A 32 -11.30 17.86 -7.14
N HIS A 33 -11.01 18.77 -8.09
CA HIS A 33 -11.38 20.19 -7.93
C HIS A 33 -12.29 20.78 -9.03
N LEU A 34 -13.04 19.97 -9.79
CA LEU A 34 -14.03 20.48 -10.75
C LEU A 34 -15.41 19.82 -10.57
N PRO A 35 -16.51 20.60 -10.49
CA PRO A 35 -17.86 20.04 -10.38
C PRO A 35 -18.31 19.39 -11.69
N TRP A 36 -18.93 18.22 -11.59
CA TRP A 36 -19.48 17.46 -12.71
C TRP A 36 -20.61 18.23 -13.42
N ARG A 37 -20.48 18.48 -14.73
CA ARG A 37 -21.63 18.70 -15.62
C ARG A 37 -21.70 17.58 -16.65
N HIS A 38 -22.87 16.95 -16.74
CA HIS A 38 -23.14 15.81 -17.62
C HIS A 38 -23.00 16.20 -19.11
N ALA A 39 -22.22 15.42 -19.86
CA ALA A 39 -22.34 15.32 -21.31
C ALA A 39 -22.71 13.86 -21.66
N ARG A 40 -23.90 13.66 -22.23
CA ARG A 40 -24.33 12.39 -22.84
C ARG A 40 -24.04 12.42 -24.33
N GLY A 41 -23.75 11.25 -24.90
CA GLY A 41 -24.07 10.91 -26.29
C GLY A 41 -22.89 10.85 -27.27
N LEU A 42 -22.49 9.63 -27.63
CA LEU A 42 -21.86 9.33 -28.92
C LEU A 42 -22.39 7.96 -29.35
N GLU A 43 -23.31 7.94 -30.32
CA GLU A 43 -23.77 6.72 -30.99
C GLU A 43 -22.98 6.54 -32.28
N LEU A 44 -22.39 5.37 -32.47
CA LEU A 44 -21.76 4.95 -33.71
C LEU A 44 -22.66 3.88 -34.34
N THR A 45 -23.16 4.14 -35.55
CA THR A 45 -23.85 3.14 -36.37
C THR A 45 -22.91 2.65 -37.46
N ALA A 46 -22.77 1.33 -37.57
CA ALA A 46 -21.96 0.69 -38.60
C ALA A 46 -22.85 0.33 -39.80
N SER A 47 -22.40 0.64 -41.02
CA SER A 47 -22.96 0.06 -42.24
C SER A 47 -21.84 -0.58 -43.06
N ALA A 48 -22.20 -1.58 -43.86
CA ALA A 48 -21.27 -2.41 -44.63
C ALA A 48 -20.68 -1.62 -45.81
N GLY A 49 -19.59 -0.90 -45.56
CA GLY A 49 -18.82 -0.21 -46.59
C GLY A 49 -18.23 1.12 -46.14
N GLY A 50 -17.22 1.08 -45.27
CA GLY A 50 -16.43 2.27 -44.89
C GLY A 50 -17.05 3.11 -43.76
N VAL A 51 -16.19 3.63 -42.88
CA VAL A 51 -16.58 4.52 -41.78
C VAL A 51 -16.48 5.97 -42.27
N GLU A 52 -17.63 6.62 -42.50
CA GLU A 52 -17.69 8.08 -42.56
C GLU A 52 -17.99 8.64 -41.17
N VAL A 53 -17.14 9.55 -40.69
CA VAL A 53 -17.40 10.34 -39.49
C VAL A 53 -17.88 11.72 -39.95
N ALA A 54 -19.19 11.96 -39.94
CA ALA A 54 -19.74 13.30 -40.15
C ALA A 54 -19.78 14.05 -38.81
N ALA A 55 -19.05 15.16 -38.71
CA ALA A 55 -19.16 16.07 -37.57
C ALA A 55 -20.42 16.94 -37.72
N ALA A 56 -21.29 16.96 -36.71
CA ALA A 56 -22.38 17.94 -36.64
C ALA A 56 -21.81 19.35 -36.41
N PRO A 57 -22.22 20.37 -37.18
CA PRO A 57 -21.76 21.73 -36.98
C PRO A 57 -22.52 22.38 -35.82
N ASN A 58 -21.78 23.00 -34.91
CA ASN A 58 -22.20 23.87 -33.80
C ASN A 58 -21.89 23.30 -32.41
N LEU A 59 -20.62 23.44 -32.01
CA LEU A 59 -20.18 23.58 -30.62
C LEU A 59 -18.79 24.26 -30.65
N LEU A 60 -18.78 25.48 -31.16
CA LEU A 60 -17.67 26.43 -31.02
C LEU A 60 -18.11 27.47 -30.01
N GLU A 61 -17.64 27.35 -28.77
CA GLU A 61 -17.00 28.43 -28.00
C GLU A 61 -16.71 27.97 -26.55
N GLU A 62 -15.60 28.51 -26.01
CA GLU A 62 -15.13 28.47 -24.62
C GLU A 62 -14.64 27.15 -24.01
N ALA A 63 -13.34 26.87 -24.21
CA ALA A 63 -12.46 26.35 -23.16
C ALA A 63 -10.98 26.51 -23.57
N GLN A 64 -10.23 27.35 -22.86
CA GLN A 64 -8.77 27.47 -22.97
C GLN A 64 -8.08 26.27 -22.29
N SER A 65 -7.69 25.26 -23.08
CA SER A 65 -6.70 24.23 -22.69
C SER A 65 -6.11 23.58 -23.96
N PRO A 66 -4.88 23.02 -23.94
CA PRO A 66 -4.25 22.47 -25.15
C PRO A 66 -4.95 21.17 -25.56
N ARG A 67 -5.73 21.20 -26.65
CA ARG A 67 -6.42 20.02 -27.20
C ARG A 67 -5.47 19.19 -28.09
N TRP A 68 -5.46 17.88 -27.86
CA TRP A 68 -4.88 16.87 -28.76
C TRP A 68 -5.89 16.52 -29.85
N TRP A 69 -5.43 16.25 -31.06
CA TRP A 69 -6.28 15.90 -32.21
C TRP A 69 -5.85 14.56 -32.80
N LEU A 70 -6.82 13.74 -33.18
CA LEU A 70 -6.63 12.53 -34.00
C LEU A 70 -6.82 12.93 -35.46
N VAL A 71 -5.79 12.75 -36.28
CA VAL A 71 -5.84 13.04 -37.72
C VAL A 71 -5.88 11.72 -38.48
N PRO A 72 -6.95 11.39 -39.21
CA PRO A 72 -6.97 10.23 -40.09
C PRO A 72 -6.12 10.51 -41.34
N MET A 73 -5.18 9.62 -41.63
CA MET A 73 -4.43 9.62 -42.90
C MET A 73 -5.10 8.66 -43.88
N PRO A 74 -5.38 9.06 -45.13
CA PRO A 74 -5.91 8.14 -46.11
C PRO A 74 -4.85 7.09 -46.48
N ASN A 75 -5.22 5.81 -46.38
CA ASN A 75 -4.47 4.61 -46.79
C ASN A 75 -3.50 3.93 -45.79
N ALA A 76 -3.66 4.11 -44.47
CA ALA A 76 -2.98 3.24 -43.50
C ALA A 76 -3.95 2.16 -42.96
N SER A 77 -3.64 0.88 -43.18
CA SER A 77 -4.23 -0.23 -42.42
C SER A 77 -3.92 0.00 -40.93
N VAL A 78 -4.95 0.12 -40.11
CA VAL A 78 -4.88 0.59 -38.71
C VAL A 78 -3.82 -0.18 -37.91
N THR A 79 -2.62 0.39 -37.77
CA THR A 79 -1.56 -0.08 -36.86
C THR A 79 -0.67 1.06 -36.32
N GLN A 80 -0.86 2.31 -36.75
CA GLN A 80 -0.15 3.48 -36.20
C GLN A 80 -1.12 4.62 -35.89
N VAL A 81 -1.05 5.17 -34.68
CA VAL A 81 -1.74 6.40 -34.28
C VAL A 81 -0.69 7.48 -34.10
N THR A 82 -0.82 8.60 -34.83
CA THR A 82 0.07 9.76 -34.66
C THR A 82 -0.67 10.86 -33.90
N LEU A 83 -0.09 11.32 -32.79
CA LEU A 83 -0.60 12.43 -32.02
C LEU A 83 0.12 13.70 -32.44
N CYS A 84 -0.63 14.80 -32.57
CA CYS A 84 -0.07 16.08 -32.95
C CYS A 84 -0.42 17.16 -31.93
N ARG A 85 0.59 17.98 -31.58
CA ARG A 85 0.45 19.12 -30.68
C ARG A 85 0.80 20.40 -31.44
N ARG A 86 -0.01 21.43 -31.24
CA ARG A 86 0.25 22.77 -31.77
C ARG A 86 1.02 23.58 -30.72
N GLU A 87 2.20 24.04 -31.09
CA GLU A 87 3.01 24.95 -30.28
C GLU A 87 3.21 26.25 -31.08
N GLY A 88 2.46 27.30 -30.70
CA GLY A 88 2.41 28.54 -31.46
C GLY A 88 1.84 28.35 -32.88
N SER A 89 2.53 28.89 -33.89
CA SER A 89 2.17 28.76 -35.32
C SER A 89 2.65 27.45 -35.97
N SER A 90 3.34 26.58 -35.23
CA SER A 90 3.97 25.35 -35.73
C SER A 90 3.26 24.08 -35.23
N LEU A 91 3.30 23.01 -36.02
CA LEU A 91 2.81 21.67 -35.66
C LEU A 91 3.99 20.73 -35.37
N VAL A 92 3.96 20.05 -34.22
CA VAL A 92 4.97 19.06 -33.80
C VAL A 92 4.33 17.67 -33.76
N LEU A 93 4.99 16.68 -34.36
CA LEU A 93 4.53 15.29 -34.48
C LEU A 93 5.37 14.37 -33.58
N SER A 94 4.73 13.49 -32.83
CA SER A 94 5.39 12.38 -32.12
C SER A 94 4.76 11.04 -32.51
N GLN A 95 5.60 10.05 -32.83
CA GLN A 95 5.17 8.68 -33.15
C GLN A 95 5.19 7.83 -31.87
N LEU A 96 4.10 7.09 -31.64
CA LEU A 96 4.01 6.06 -30.59
C LEU A 96 3.79 4.70 -31.27
N GLU A 97 4.61 3.71 -30.95
CA GLU A 97 4.36 2.32 -31.35
C GLU A 97 3.43 1.64 -30.32
N VAL A 98 2.34 1.04 -30.79
CA VAL A 98 1.41 0.25 -29.96
C VAL A 98 1.41 -1.18 -30.49
N ALA A 99 1.89 -2.13 -29.69
CA ALA A 99 1.83 -3.55 -30.02
C ALA A 99 0.42 -4.10 -29.72
N LEU A 100 -0.24 -4.67 -30.73
CA LEU A 100 -1.52 -5.37 -30.58
C LEU A 100 -1.26 -6.89 -30.53
N LEU A 101 -1.53 -7.54 -29.39
CA LEU A 101 -1.45 -8.99 -29.25
C LEU A 101 -2.80 -9.61 -29.63
N ILE A 102 -2.85 -10.41 -30.70
CA ILE A 102 -4.05 -11.18 -31.09
C ILE A 102 -3.81 -12.65 -30.72
N LEU A 103 -4.60 -13.21 -29.80
CA LEU A 103 -4.62 -14.64 -29.51
C LEU A 103 -5.81 -15.30 -30.22
N PRO A 104 -5.62 -16.42 -30.95
CA PRO A 104 -6.72 -17.15 -31.57
C PRO A 104 -7.38 -18.14 -30.60
N ALA A 105 -8.72 -18.17 -30.62
CA ALA A 105 -9.54 -19.16 -29.93
C ALA A 105 -9.50 -20.54 -30.64
N GLY A 106 -9.47 -21.61 -29.86
CA GLY A 106 -9.26 -22.98 -30.35
C GLY A 106 -10.44 -23.62 -31.09
N CYS A 107 -10.12 -24.64 -31.90
CA CYS A 107 -11.03 -25.69 -32.37
C CYS A 107 -10.27 -27.02 -32.51
N GLY A 108 -10.94 -28.10 -32.15
CA GLY A 108 -10.38 -29.45 -32.01
C GLY A 108 -10.19 -30.25 -33.31
N ALA A 109 -9.34 -31.27 -33.17
CA ALA A 109 -9.17 -32.53 -33.90
C ALA A 109 -9.67 -32.69 -35.36
N SER A 110 -8.74 -33.00 -36.28
CA SER A 110 -8.88 -34.09 -37.27
C SER A 110 -7.54 -34.45 -37.96
N THR A 111 -7.12 -35.68 -37.72
CA THR A 111 -6.33 -36.70 -38.47
C THR A 111 -5.60 -36.39 -39.80
N ALA A 112 -4.29 -36.71 -39.87
CA ALA A 112 -3.65 -37.65 -40.82
C ALA A 112 -2.15 -37.87 -40.47
N ALA A 113 -1.65 -39.11 -40.63
CA ALA A 113 -0.33 -39.65 -40.20
C ALA A 113 0.64 -39.85 -41.41
N PRO A 114 1.82 -40.51 -41.29
CA PRO A 114 2.83 -40.58 -40.22
C PRO A 114 4.26 -40.20 -40.69
N GLY A 115 5.14 -39.88 -39.73
CA GLY A 115 6.61 -39.90 -39.90
C GLY A 115 7.23 -40.59 -38.70
N GLU A 116 7.88 -41.74 -38.93
CA GLU A 116 8.50 -42.59 -37.91
C GLU A 116 9.71 -41.93 -37.24
N VAL A 117 9.74 -41.84 -35.91
CA VAL A 117 10.95 -42.10 -35.10
C VAL A 117 10.50 -42.63 -33.72
N GLY A 118 11.00 -43.80 -33.34
CA GLY A 118 10.57 -44.54 -32.17
C GLY A 118 11.16 -44.05 -30.83
N ALA A 119 10.30 -43.93 -29.82
CA ALA A 119 10.64 -44.10 -28.41
C ALA A 119 9.36 -44.48 -27.63
N LYS A 120 9.39 -45.58 -26.87
CA LYS A 120 8.25 -46.08 -26.08
C LYS A 120 7.98 -45.16 -24.86
N PRO A 121 6.73 -44.73 -24.57
CA PRO A 121 6.40 -44.09 -23.32
C PRO A 121 5.91 -45.09 -22.27
N ALA A 122 6.30 -44.86 -21.01
CA ALA A 122 5.82 -45.58 -19.84
C ALA A 122 4.36 -45.18 -19.52
N LYS A 123 3.57 -46.13 -19.01
CA LYS A 123 2.17 -45.91 -18.58
C LYS A 123 2.14 -44.94 -17.39
N VAL A 124 1.46 -43.81 -17.57
CA VAL A 124 1.01 -42.93 -16.48
C VAL A 124 -0.42 -43.36 -16.11
N GLU A 125 -0.64 -43.78 -14.87
CA GLU A 125 -1.99 -43.97 -14.34
C GLU A 125 -2.67 -42.61 -14.17
N GLU A 126 -3.83 -42.44 -14.81
CA GLU A 126 -4.70 -41.28 -14.61
C GLU A 126 -5.23 -41.26 -13.16
N LYS A 127 -4.74 -40.31 -12.36
CA LYS A 127 -5.42 -39.93 -11.11
C LYS A 127 -6.77 -39.29 -11.45
N LYS A 128 -7.85 -39.89 -10.96
CA LYS A 128 -9.21 -39.31 -10.99
C LYS A 128 -9.20 -37.86 -10.48
N PRO A 129 -10.00 -36.95 -11.08
CA PRO A 129 -10.13 -35.59 -10.58
C PRO A 129 -10.74 -35.62 -9.18
N THR A 130 -10.02 -35.09 -8.20
CA THR A 130 -10.57 -34.77 -6.88
C THR A 130 -11.67 -33.72 -7.06
N LYS A 131 -12.85 -33.97 -6.48
CA LYS A 131 -13.95 -33.00 -6.39
C LYS A 131 -13.38 -31.68 -5.86
N VAL A 132 -13.45 -30.60 -6.65
CA VAL A 132 -13.18 -29.25 -6.13
C VAL A 132 -14.31 -28.99 -5.13
N GLU A 133 -13.99 -28.94 -3.83
CA GLU A 133 -14.95 -28.44 -2.84
C GLU A 133 -15.29 -27.00 -3.24
N GLU A 134 -16.56 -26.73 -3.50
CA GLU A 134 -17.05 -25.37 -3.71
C GLU A 134 -16.75 -24.57 -2.44
N LYS A 135 -15.88 -23.55 -2.56
CA LYS A 135 -15.62 -22.64 -1.45
C LYS A 135 -16.89 -21.84 -1.17
N GLU A 136 -17.47 -22.01 0.01
CA GLU A 136 -18.66 -21.26 0.41
C GLU A 136 -18.28 -19.83 0.83
N ARG A 137 -18.94 -18.84 0.22
CA ARG A 137 -18.78 -17.40 0.53
C ARG A 137 -19.72 -16.98 1.64
N TYR A 138 -19.22 -16.17 2.57
CA TYR A 138 -20.01 -15.62 3.67
C TYR A 138 -19.94 -14.09 3.70
N ASN A 139 -21.02 -13.44 3.27
CA ASN A 139 -21.16 -11.98 3.31
C ASN A 139 -21.67 -11.46 4.68
N THR A 140 -22.14 -12.36 5.54
CA THR A 140 -22.65 -12.07 6.88
C THR A 140 -21.90 -12.88 7.93
N LEU A 141 -22.00 -12.46 9.20
CA LEU A 141 -21.44 -13.22 10.32
C LEU A 141 -22.09 -14.61 10.41
N ARG A 142 -21.27 -15.64 10.57
CA ARG A 142 -21.69 -17.04 10.72
C ARG A 142 -22.06 -17.35 12.17
N ALA A 143 -22.85 -18.40 12.36
CA ALA A 143 -23.06 -18.95 13.70
C ALA A 143 -21.74 -19.52 14.24
N SER A 144 -21.41 -19.17 15.49
CA SER A 144 -20.27 -19.76 16.18
C SER A 144 -20.50 -21.26 16.44
N PRO A 145 -19.46 -22.11 16.36
CA PRO A 145 -19.60 -23.54 16.62
C PRO A 145 -20.02 -23.79 18.07
N ALA A 146 -20.91 -24.76 18.28
CA ALA A 146 -21.34 -25.16 19.61
C ALA A 146 -20.12 -25.70 20.40
N GLY A 147 -19.99 -25.27 21.66
CA GLY A 147 -18.86 -25.69 22.51
C GLY A 147 -17.51 -25.09 22.15
N ALA A 148 -17.47 -24.01 21.36
CA ALA A 148 -16.23 -23.27 21.09
C ALA A 148 -15.50 -22.92 22.38
N LYS A 149 -14.26 -23.40 22.49
CA LYS A 149 -13.43 -23.27 23.70
C LYS A 149 -13.00 -21.82 23.95
N TYR A 150 -12.70 -21.08 22.89
CA TYR A 150 -12.31 -19.68 22.97
C TYR A 150 -13.39 -18.79 22.38
N LYS A 151 -13.69 -17.69 23.06
CA LYS A 151 -14.65 -16.66 22.64
C LYS A 151 -13.91 -15.36 22.36
N LEU A 152 -14.03 -14.87 21.14
CA LEU A 152 -13.39 -13.64 20.68
C LEU A 152 -14.45 -12.64 20.22
N ALA A 153 -14.07 -11.38 20.10
CA ALA A 153 -14.89 -10.41 19.39
C ALA A 153 -14.03 -9.49 18.51
N VAL A 154 -14.56 -9.13 17.34
CA VAL A 154 -14.02 -8.02 16.54
C VAL A 154 -14.70 -6.74 17.02
N VAL A 155 -13.90 -5.80 17.51
CA VAL A 155 -14.37 -4.53 18.07
C VAL A 155 -14.25 -3.43 17.02
N GLN A 156 -15.33 -2.68 16.83
CA GLN A 156 -15.45 -1.64 15.82
C GLN A 156 -15.97 -0.35 16.44
N PHE A 157 -15.82 0.77 15.75
CA PHE A 157 -16.32 2.08 16.18
C PHE A 157 -16.89 2.86 15.00
N LYS A 158 -18.01 3.57 15.20
CA LYS A 158 -18.60 4.47 14.21
C LYS A 158 -18.31 5.91 14.59
N VAL A 159 -17.59 6.63 13.74
CA VAL A 159 -17.32 8.06 13.94
C VAL A 159 -18.65 8.84 13.88
N PRO A 160 -19.04 9.56 14.94
CA PRO A 160 -20.27 10.34 14.98
C PRO A 160 -20.38 11.31 13.79
N GLY A 161 -21.54 11.34 13.15
CA GLY A 161 -21.82 12.20 11.99
C GLY A 161 -21.15 11.78 10.68
N ALA A 162 -20.22 10.82 10.68
CA ALA A 162 -19.62 10.32 9.45
C ALA A 162 -20.57 9.40 8.68
N LYS A 163 -20.58 9.52 7.34
CA LYS A 163 -21.30 8.60 6.46
C LYS A 163 -20.85 7.16 6.75
N ASN A 164 -21.81 6.23 6.89
CA ASN A 164 -21.59 4.83 7.26
C ASN A 164 -20.82 4.61 8.59
N GLY A 165 -20.56 5.67 9.38
CA GLY A 165 -19.70 5.63 10.56
C GLY A 165 -18.19 5.66 10.27
N GLY A 166 -17.78 6.00 9.04
CA GLY A 166 -16.37 6.13 8.66
C GLY A 166 -16.08 5.74 7.21
N SER A 167 -14.96 6.24 6.67
CA SER A 167 -14.51 5.94 5.30
C SER A 167 -14.08 4.49 5.09
N ASP A 168 -13.84 3.75 6.18
CA ASP A 168 -13.43 2.35 6.20
C ASP A 168 -14.62 1.36 6.24
N LYS A 169 -15.86 1.86 6.14
CA LYS A 169 -17.09 1.09 6.36
C LYS A 169 -18.01 1.01 5.14
N GLY A 170 -18.73 -0.10 5.06
CA GLY A 170 -19.83 -0.28 4.13
C GLY A 170 -21.16 0.26 4.68
N PRO A 171 -22.25 0.24 3.90
CA PRO A 171 -23.59 0.69 4.32
C PRO A 171 -24.16 -0.03 5.55
N ASP A 172 -23.71 -1.25 5.83
CA ASP A 172 -24.05 -2.00 7.04
C ASP A 172 -23.40 -1.41 8.32
N GLY A 173 -22.48 -0.47 8.14
CA GLY A 173 -21.74 0.21 9.20
C GLY A 173 -20.67 -0.67 9.86
N ASN A 174 -20.33 -1.81 9.25
CA ASN A 174 -19.15 -2.58 9.62
C ASN A 174 -17.94 -2.07 8.82
N ARG A 175 -16.76 -2.17 9.41
CA ARG A 175 -15.51 -2.14 8.64
C ARG A 175 -15.54 -3.32 7.66
N VAL A 176 -15.14 -3.08 6.42
CA VAL A 176 -15.33 -4.02 5.30
C VAL A 176 -14.73 -5.41 5.50
N ASP A 177 -13.77 -5.55 6.42
CA ASP A 177 -13.09 -6.82 6.72
C ASP A 177 -13.44 -7.42 8.09
N SER A 178 -14.28 -6.77 8.90
CA SER A 178 -14.65 -7.29 10.23
C SER A 178 -15.41 -8.62 10.14
N ILE A 179 -16.36 -8.74 9.21
CA ILE A 179 -17.11 -9.98 8.98
C ILE A 179 -16.17 -11.11 8.51
N PRO A 180 -15.30 -10.91 7.49
CA PRO A 180 -14.29 -11.90 7.11
C PRO A 180 -13.39 -12.35 8.26
N ILE A 181 -12.85 -11.41 9.05
CA ILE A 181 -12.00 -11.73 10.21
C ILE A 181 -12.76 -12.60 11.22
N ALA A 182 -13.98 -12.20 11.60
CA ALA A 182 -14.78 -12.96 12.55
C ALA A 182 -15.14 -14.36 12.02
N ASN A 183 -15.52 -14.46 10.75
CA ASN A 183 -15.85 -15.73 10.09
C ASN A 183 -14.65 -16.67 9.99
N SER A 184 -13.45 -16.14 9.82
CA SER A 184 -12.22 -16.93 9.80
C SER A 184 -11.83 -17.42 11.20
N ILE A 185 -12.06 -16.65 12.26
CA ILE A 185 -11.92 -17.12 13.65
C ILE A 185 -12.91 -18.26 13.93
N ILE A 186 -14.16 -18.12 13.46
CA ILE A 186 -15.18 -19.18 13.55
C ILE A 186 -14.75 -20.43 12.78
N LYS A 187 -14.22 -20.27 11.56
CA LYS A 187 -13.68 -21.36 10.75
C LYS A 187 -12.53 -22.09 11.45
N ALA A 188 -11.70 -21.38 12.22
CA ALA A 188 -10.62 -21.95 13.02
C ALA A 188 -11.08 -22.64 14.33
N GLY A 189 -12.40 -22.67 14.59
CA GLY A 189 -12.99 -23.35 15.75
C GLY A 189 -13.22 -22.47 16.98
N GLY A 190 -13.00 -21.15 16.87
CA GLY A 190 -13.39 -20.18 17.89
C GLY A 190 -14.86 -19.78 17.80
N ALA A 191 -15.37 -19.12 18.83
CA ALA A 191 -16.58 -18.30 18.72
C ALA A 191 -16.17 -16.85 18.48
N CYS A 192 -16.87 -16.15 17.60
CA CYS A 192 -16.57 -14.74 17.34
C CYS A 192 -17.84 -13.92 17.12
N ASP A 193 -17.92 -12.79 17.83
CA ASP A 193 -18.98 -11.80 17.66
C ASP A 193 -18.42 -10.47 17.12
N LEU A 194 -19.30 -9.62 16.60
CA LEU A 194 -18.99 -8.23 16.26
C LEU A 194 -19.49 -7.32 17.38
N LEU A 195 -18.59 -6.52 17.95
CA LEU A 195 -18.95 -5.53 18.97
C LEU A 195 -18.74 -4.12 18.44
N LEU A 196 -19.72 -3.25 18.70
CA LEU A 196 -19.62 -1.82 18.43
C LEU A 196 -19.35 -1.09 19.74
N TYR A 197 -18.25 -0.33 19.80
CA TYR A 197 -18.01 0.58 20.90
C TYR A 197 -18.82 1.86 20.71
N ASP A 198 -19.61 2.22 21.72
CA ASP A 198 -20.35 3.48 21.80
C ASP A 198 -19.81 4.26 23.01
N ALA A 199 -19.22 5.44 22.74
CA ALA A 199 -18.61 6.27 23.76
C ALA A 199 -19.63 6.75 24.83
N THR A 200 -20.92 6.76 24.53
CA THR A 200 -21.96 7.13 25.51
C THR A 200 -22.42 5.96 26.38
N LYS A 201 -22.08 4.71 26.01
CA LYS A 201 -22.51 3.48 26.67
C LYS A 201 -21.31 2.60 27.09
N HIS A 202 -20.27 3.23 27.61
CA HIS A 202 -19.02 2.54 27.98
C HIS A 202 -19.28 1.36 28.94
N GLU A 203 -20.07 1.56 29.99
CA GLU A 203 -20.37 0.51 30.97
C GLU A 203 -21.10 -0.70 30.36
N ASP A 204 -21.95 -0.48 29.36
CA ASP A 204 -22.62 -1.59 28.67
C ASP A 204 -21.63 -2.34 27.77
N PHE A 205 -20.70 -1.63 27.13
CA PHE A 205 -19.60 -2.26 26.42
C PHE A 205 -18.75 -3.11 27.38
N VAL A 206 -18.31 -2.56 28.53
CA VAL A 206 -17.53 -3.29 29.56
C VAL A 206 -18.20 -4.60 29.97
N LYS A 207 -19.51 -4.57 30.25
CA LYS A 207 -20.30 -5.77 30.63
C LYS A 207 -20.31 -6.84 29.53
N VAL A 208 -20.32 -6.43 28.26
CA VAL A 208 -20.36 -7.35 27.11
C VAL A 208 -18.96 -7.83 26.76
N SER A 209 -18.00 -6.93 26.52
CA SER A 209 -16.63 -7.26 26.14
C SER A 209 -15.87 -8.02 27.24
N GLY A 210 -16.28 -7.85 28.50
CA GLY A 210 -15.76 -8.60 29.65
C GLY A 210 -15.94 -10.12 29.54
N LYS A 211 -16.81 -10.63 28.66
CA LYS A 211 -17.11 -12.05 28.51
C LYS A 211 -16.18 -12.81 27.54
N TYR A 212 -15.39 -12.09 26.75
CA TYR A 212 -14.52 -12.67 25.73
C TYR A 212 -13.10 -12.89 26.25
N ASP A 213 -12.42 -13.89 25.70
CA ASP A 213 -11.02 -14.23 25.97
C ASP A 213 -10.04 -13.29 25.25
N ALA A 214 -10.45 -12.78 24.09
CA ALA A 214 -9.67 -11.83 23.32
C ALA A 214 -10.52 -10.88 22.49
N LEU A 215 -9.97 -9.71 22.19
CA LEU A 215 -10.57 -8.70 21.32
C LEU A 215 -9.65 -8.38 20.14
N VAL A 216 -10.19 -8.41 18.93
CA VAL A 216 -9.56 -7.90 17.71
C VAL A 216 -10.07 -6.49 17.46
N VAL A 217 -9.29 -5.48 17.84
CA VAL A 217 -9.64 -4.07 17.71
C VAL A 217 -9.43 -3.60 16.27
N ARG A 218 -10.53 -3.27 15.60
CA ARG A 218 -10.59 -2.70 14.25
C ARG A 218 -11.09 -1.26 14.31
N ILE A 219 -10.45 -0.46 15.16
CA ILE A 219 -10.66 0.98 15.31
C ILE A 219 -9.36 1.69 14.92
N ASN A 220 -9.40 2.60 13.95
CA ASN A 220 -8.18 3.31 13.55
C ASN A 220 -7.76 4.30 14.66
N PRO A 221 -6.45 4.47 14.92
CA PRO A 221 -5.97 5.51 15.83
C PRO A 221 -6.58 6.88 15.51
N GLY A 222 -7.01 7.59 16.55
CA GLY A 222 -7.62 8.91 16.43
C GLY A 222 -9.11 8.93 16.08
N GLN A 223 -9.71 7.81 15.63
CA GLN A 223 -11.17 7.77 15.38
C GLN A 223 -11.97 8.01 16.67
N LEU A 224 -11.49 7.51 17.81
CA LEU A 224 -12.16 7.68 19.11
C LEU A 224 -12.10 9.11 19.65
N SER A 225 -11.33 10.00 19.03
CA SER A 225 -11.27 11.42 19.36
C SER A 225 -12.07 12.29 18.39
N GLN A 226 -12.69 11.69 17.36
CA GLN A 226 -13.47 12.41 16.36
C GLN A 226 -14.94 12.44 16.76
N GLY A 227 -15.46 13.62 17.12
CA GLY A 227 -16.88 13.81 17.40
C GLY A 227 -17.39 13.14 18.68
N THR A 228 -16.49 12.75 19.58
CA THR A 228 -16.78 12.09 20.87
C THR A 228 -16.43 13.01 22.04
N PRO A 229 -16.91 12.68 23.27
CA PRO A 229 -16.46 13.38 24.47
C PRO A 229 -14.93 13.31 24.64
N GLU A 230 -14.34 14.37 25.18
CA GLU A 230 -12.92 14.41 25.54
C GLU A 230 -12.54 13.22 26.45
N GLY A 231 -11.37 12.64 26.24
CA GLY A 231 -10.90 11.47 26.99
C GLY A 231 -11.48 10.12 26.53
N THR A 232 -12.31 10.08 25.48
CA THR A 232 -12.88 8.80 24.98
C THR A 232 -11.81 7.78 24.56
N GLN A 233 -10.75 8.22 23.88
CA GLN A 233 -9.61 7.37 23.50
C GLN A 233 -8.92 6.81 24.75
N ALA A 234 -8.54 7.68 25.70
CA ALA A 234 -7.89 7.27 26.95
C ALA A 234 -8.73 6.25 27.73
N ARG A 235 -10.04 6.51 27.90
CA ARG A 235 -10.95 5.60 28.60
C ARG A 235 -11.08 4.24 27.89
N PHE A 236 -11.01 4.20 26.56
CA PHE A 236 -11.02 2.93 25.82
C PHE A 236 -9.69 2.18 26.00
N ASP A 237 -8.56 2.89 25.91
CA ASP A 237 -7.24 2.31 26.08
C ASP A 237 -7.03 1.77 27.51
N ASP A 238 -7.52 2.48 28.53
CA ASP A 238 -7.52 2.04 29.92
C ASP A 238 -8.27 0.72 30.09
N LEU A 239 -9.45 0.58 29.46
CA LEU A 239 -10.21 -0.67 29.47
C LEU A 239 -9.44 -1.81 28.77
N MET A 240 -8.78 -1.53 27.64
CA MET A 240 -7.97 -2.55 26.95
C MET A 240 -6.80 -2.99 27.83
N ASN A 241 -6.12 -2.06 28.51
CA ASN A 241 -5.06 -2.35 29.47
C ASN A 241 -5.56 -3.13 30.69
N GLU A 242 -6.76 -2.84 31.19
CA GLU A 242 -7.43 -3.62 32.24
C GLU A 242 -7.70 -5.06 31.80
N TYR A 243 -8.10 -5.27 30.55
CA TYR A 243 -8.29 -6.63 30.01
C TYR A 243 -6.97 -7.38 29.87
N ILE A 244 -5.91 -6.71 29.42
CA ILE A 244 -4.57 -7.29 29.35
C ILE A 244 -4.09 -7.70 30.74
N SER A 245 -4.26 -6.86 31.76
CA SER A 245 -3.86 -7.18 33.15
C SER A 245 -4.64 -8.37 33.75
N LYS A 246 -5.82 -8.67 33.20
CA LYS A 246 -6.63 -9.86 33.53
C LYS A 246 -6.28 -11.10 32.68
N GLY A 247 -5.22 -11.04 31.88
CA GLY A 247 -4.74 -12.17 31.07
C GLY A 247 -5.47 -12.36 29.74
N LYS A 248 -6.25 -11.38 29.28
CA LYS A 248 -6.89 -11.42 27.96
C LYS A 248 -5.93 -10.95 26.88
N LEU A 249 -6.15 -11.41 25.64
CA LEU A 249 -5.39 -10.91 24.49
C LEU A 249 -6.14 -9.77 23.79
N ILE A 250 -5.45 -8.68 23.50
CA ILE A 250 -5.98 -7.54 22.74
C ILE A 250 -5.09 -7.33 21.52
N TRP A 251 -5.68 -7.40 20.33
CA TRP A 251 -4.97 -7.19 19.07
C TRP A 251 -5.49 -5.96 18.34
N SER A 252 -4.73 -4.89 18.19
CA SER A 252 -3.42 -4.61 18.83
C SER A 252 -3.63 -3.92 20.18
N SER A 253 -2.80 -4.21 21.18
CA SER A 253 -2.84 -3.49 22.46
C SER A 253 -2.50 -2.00 22.29
N PRO A 254 -2.93 -1.11 23.21
CA PRO A 254 -2.54 0.29 23.18
C PRO A 254 -1.02 0.50 23.13
N LYS A 255 -0.27 -0.34 23.85
CA LYS A 255 1.21 -0.28 23.87
C LYS A 255 1.83 -0.62 22.50
N ILE A 256 1.36 -1.69 21.84
CA ILE A 256 1.78 -2.04 20.47
C ILE A 256 1.50 -0.87 19.50
N GLN A 257 0.30 -0.28 19.56
CA GLN A 257 -0.07 0.83 18.68
C GLN A 257 0.79 2.08 18.92
N THR A 258 1.11 2.36 20.19
CA THR A 258 1.85 3.56 20.60
C THR A 258 3.36 3.44 20.40
N GLN A 259 3.93 2.23 20.42
CA GLN A 259 5.38 1.99 20.35
C GLN A 259 5.83 1.32 19.05
N MET A 260 5.26 0.18 18.66
CA MET A 260 5.64 -0.50 17.42
C MET A 260 5.22 0.30 16.17
N GLY A 261 4.07 0.98 16.25
CA GLY A 261 3.58 1.83 15.16
C GLY A 261 4.12 3.27 15.18
N ALA A 262 4.98 3.62 16.15
CA ALA A 262 5.65 4.92 16.17
C ALA A 262 6.91 4.89 15.29
N LYS A 263 7.36 6.04 14.81
CA LYS A 263 8.55 6.07 13.93
C LYS A 263 9.85 5.77 14.67
N ASP A 264 9.96 6.06 15.96
CA ASP A 264 11.14 5.73 16.77
C ASP A 264 11.36 4.21 16.91
N ALA A 265 10.37 3.37 16.59
CA ALA A 265 10.57 1.94 16.40
C ALA A 265 11.74 1.62 15.45
N LEU A 266 11.97 2.46 14.44
CA LEU A 266 13.06 2.30 13.47
C LEU A 266 14.46 2.47 14.10
N VAL A 267 14.58 3.29 15.14
CA VAL A 267 15.81 3.47 15.92
C VAL A 267 16.06 2.21 16.76
N ASN A 268 15.01 1.75 17.43
CA ASN A 268 15.04 0.63 18.36
C ASN A 268 15.41 -0.71 17.67
N ILE A 269 15.00 -0.91 16.42
CA ILE A 269 15.38 -2.09 15.63
C ILE A 269 16.75 -1.98 14.98
N GLY A 270 17.51 -0.88 15.16
CA GLY A 270 18.71 -0.57 14.37
C GLY A 270 19.80 -1.66 14.36
N SER A 271 19.80 -2.55 15.35
CA SER A 271 20.74 -3.69 15.46
C SER A 271 20.18 -5.03 14.96
N LEU A 272 18.91 -5.09 14.56
CA LEU A 272 18.28 -6.27 13.97
C LEU A 272 18.64 -6.39 12.47
N ASN A 273 18.40 -7.56 11.87
CA ASN A 273 18.68 -7.77 10.45
C ASN A 273 17.87 -6.83 9.55
N CYS A 274 16.69 -6.44 10.00
CA CYS A 274 15.78 -5.52 9.33
C CYS A 274 16.02 -4.03 9.66
N GLY A 275 16.98 -3.73 10.55
CA GLY A 275 17.25 -2.39 11.05
C GLY A 275 18.23 -1.58 10.21
N LEU A 276 18.47 -0.35 10.65
CA LEU A 276 19.52 0.52 10.11
C LEU A 276 20.15 1.33 11.24
N LYS A 277 21.45 1.09 11.49
CA LYS A 277 22.17 1.58 12.67
C LYS A 277 22.29 3.10 12.77
N ASP A 278 22.30 3.80 11.65
CA ASP A 278 22.37 5.27 11.59
C ASP A 278 20.98 5.91 11.50
N THR A 279 20.00 5.34 12.21
CA THR A 279 18.67 5.93 12.41
C THR A 279 18.61 6.58 13.78
N PHE A 280 18.16 7.82 13.85
CA PHE A 280 18.10 8.62 15.08
C PHE A 280 16.68 9.15 15.32
N ALA A 281 16.34 9.43 16.57
CA ALA A 281 15.10 10.12 16.94
C ALA A 281 15.44 11.34 17.78
N TYR A 282 14.79 12.47 17.47
CA TYR A 282 14.97 13.74 18.15
C TYR A 282 13.70 14.14 18.87
N TYR A 283 13.82 14.54 20.13
CA TYR A 283 12.70 14.92 21.00
C TYR A 283 12.80 16.37 21.46
N THR A 284 13.97 17.01 21.27
CA THR A 284 14.21 18.43 21.54
C THR A 284 14.73 19.15 20.30
N GLU A 285 14.58 20.48 20.28
CA GLU A 285 15.06 21.34 19.20
C GLU A 285 16.58 21.25 19.04
N GLU A 286 17.32 21.24 20.15
CA GLU A 286 18.78 21.13 20.16
C GLU A 286 19.25 19.78 19.59
N GLU A 287 18.61 18.68 19.98
CA GLU A 287 18.88 17.35 19.45
C GLU A 287 18.64 17.30 17.94
N LEU A 288 17.53 17.88 17.47
CA LEU A 288 17.17 17.92 16.05
C LEU A 288 18.21 18.70 15.25
N ILE A 289 18.48 19.95 15.64
CA ILE A 289 19.40 20.84 14.91
C ILE A 289 20.79 20.21 14.86
N THR A 290 21.31 19.78 16.01
CA THR A 290 22.67 19.22 16.11
C THR A 290 22.77 17.87 15.41
N GLY A 291 21.77 17.01 15.58
CA GLY A 291 21.74 15.68 15.01
C GLY A 291 21.62 15.71 13.49
N PHE A 292 20.63 16.43 12.96
CA PHE A 292 20.37 16.51 11.53
C PHE A 292 21.56 17.10 10.76
N LYS A 293 22.22 18.13 11.30
CA LYS A 293 23.42 18.70 10.68
C LYS A 293 24.56 17.69 10.57
N LYS A 294 24.74 16.80 11.55
CA LYS A 294 25.78 15.75 11.52
C LYS A 294 25.42 14.62 10.56
N THR A 295 24.18 14.16 10.59
CA THR A 295 23.71 13.07 9.72
C THR A 295 23.68 13.51 8.25
N CYS A 296 23.17 14.71 7.97
CA CYS A 296 23.08 15.26 6.62
C CYS A 296 24.43 15.75 6.10
N ALA A 297 25.42 16.04 6.96
CA ALA A 297 26.82 16.20 6.53
C ALA A 297 27.46 14.87 6.10
N PHE A 298 26.95 13.74 6.57
CA PHE A 298 27.48 12.41 6.26
C PHE A 298 26.86 11.82 5.00
N GLN A 299 25.53 11.94 4.83
CA GLN A 299 24.84 11.32 3.71
C GLN A 299 23.38 11.79 3.52
N PRO A 300 22.72 11.49 2.38
CA PRO A 300 21.29 11.80 2.18
C PRO A 300 20.41 11.21 3.28
N ARG A 301 19.41 11.98 3.72
CA ARG A 301 18.54 11.64 4.87
C ARG A 301 17.07 11.60 4.48
N VAL A 302 16.27 10.90 5.26
CA VAL A 302 14.82 10.99 5.25
C VAL A 302 14.34 11.31 6.66
N LEU A 303 13.72 12.48 6.84
CA LEU A 303 13.08 12.85 8.10
C LEU A 303 11.63 12.38 8.09
N LYS A 304 11.16 11.84 9.21
CA LYS A 304 9.84 11.22 9.35
C LYS A 304 9.19 11.69 10.64
N GLN A 305 8.06 12.41 10.55
CA GLN A 305 7.25 12.70 11.72
C GLN A 305 6.70 11.41 12.34
N ASN A 306 6.47 11.42 13.67
CA ASN A 306 6.02 10.24 14.40
C ASN A 306 4.71 9.63 13.89
N ARG A 307 3.72 10.48 13.65
CA ARG A 307 2.37 10.09 13.30
C ARG A 307 1.95 10.87 12.08
N GLY A 308 1.50 10.15 11.07
CA GLY A 308 1.08 10.68 9.79
C GLY A 308 0.66 9.52 8.91
N SER A 309 -0.21 9.78 7.94
CA SER A 309 -0.56 8.80 6.92
C SER A 309 0.02 9.25 5.59
N ALA A 310 0.03 8.39 4.58
CA ALA A 310 0.24 8.78 3.19
C ALA A 310 1.39 9.80 2.95
N GLY A 311 2.59 9.54 3.51
CA GLY A 311 3.77 10.36 3.25
C GLY A 311 3.80 11.74 3.93
N GLU A 312 2.77 12.10 4.70
CA GLU A 312 2.68 13.37 5.40
C GLU A 312 3.87 13.55 6.36
N GLY A 313 4.55 14.70 6.29
CA GLY A 313 5.70 15.00 7.15
C GLY A 313 6.86 14.01 6.99
N ILE A 314 6.98 13.39 5.81
CA ILE A 314 8.16 12.60 5.42
C ILE A 314 8.93 13.36 4.35
N TRP A 315 10.15 13.78 4.68
CA TRP A 315 11.00 14.63 3.86
C TRP A 315 12.25 13.89 3.42
N LEU A 316 12.45 13.78 2.11
CA LEU A 316 13.71 13.33 1.52
C LEU A 316 14.65 14.52 1.42
N CYS A 317 15.85 14.40 1.99
CA CYS A 317 16.80 15.49 2.15
C CYS A 317 18.12 15.17 1.43
N TRP A 318 18.46 16.00 0.43
CA TRP A 318 19.75 15.96 -0.25
C TRP A 318 20.50 17.27 -0.08
N LEU A 319 21.81 17.20 0.06
CA LEU A 319 22.66 18.38 0.02
C LEU A 319 22.76 18.86 -1.44
N TRP A 320 22.66 20.18 -1.62
CA TRP A 320 22.52 20.80 -2.93
C TRP A 320 23.44 22.00 -3.06
N ASP A 321 24.06 22.14 -4.22
CA ASP A 321 24.80 23.34 -4.56
C ASP A 321 23.84 24.38 -5.17
N LYS A 322 23.68 25.51 -4.47
CA LYS A 322 22.72 26.55 -4.88
C LYS A 322 23.12 27.24 -6.19
N GLU A 323 24.41 27.48 -6.39
CA GLU A 323 24.90 28.27 -7.52
C GLU A 323 24.81 27.50 -8.84
N SER A 324 25.28 26.25 -8.85
CA SER A 324 25.21 25.38 -10.03
C SER A 324 23.87 24.66 -10.18
N ASN A 325 23.02 24.69 -9.13
CA ASN A 325 21.78 23.95 -9.05
C ASN A 325 21.99 22.45 -9.32
N THR A 326 22.95 21.84 -8.61
CA THR A 326 23.28 20.41 -8.73
C THR A 326 23.35 19.73 -7.38
N LYS A 327 23.19 18.40 -7.38
CA LYS A 327 23.34 17.57 -6.18
C LYS A 327 24.79 17.51 -5.74
N ILE A 328 25.04 17.67 -4.45
CA ILE A 328 26.36 17.35 -3.89
C ILE A 328 26.48 15.83 -3.76
N GLU A 329 27.34 15.23 -4.58
CA GLU A 329 27.57 13.77 -4.57
C GLU A 329 28.58 13.33 -3.51
N ILE A 330 29.55 14.18 -3.17
CA ILE A 330 30.55 13.92 -2.13
C ILE A 330 30.19 14.74 -0.91
N TYR A 331 29.68 14.05 0.12
CA TYR A 331 29.25 14.66 1.36
C TYR A 331 30.45 15.10 2.22
N PRO A 332 30.30 16.16 3.05
CA PRO A 332 31.40 16.70 3.87
C PRO A 332 32.08 15.71 4.81
N SER A 333 31.32 14.78 5.40
CA SER A 333 31.84 13.77 6.34
C SER A 333 32.02 12.42 5.65
N LYS A 334 33.16 11.75 5.87
CA LYS A 334 33.36 10.35 5.45
C LYS A 334 32.89 9.35 6.49
N SER A 335 32.75 9.80 7.73
CA SER A 335 32.24 9.04 8.87
C SER A 335 31.26 9.87 9.68
N PHE A 336 30.31 9.21 10.35
CA PHE A 336 29.30 9.90 11.14
C PHE A 336 29.94 10.79 12.22
N GLY A 337 29.56 12.08 12.22
CA GLY A 337 30.00 13.06 13.22
C GLY A 337 31.36 13.72 12.96
N GLU A 338 32.05 13.40 11.86
CA GLU A 338 33.33 14.03 11.48
C GLU A 338 33.19 15.52 11.17
N SER A 339 32.04 15.92 10.61
CA SER A 339 31.68 17.31 10.35
C SER A 339 30.19 17.53 10.59
N SER A 340 29.80 18.80 10.56
CA SER A 340 28.43 19.27 10.73
C SER A 340 28.14 20.29 9.65
N LEU A 341 26.92 20.30 9.12
CA LEU A 341 26.47 21.35 8.20
C LEU A 341 26.34 22.69 8.93
N ASP A 342 26.65 23.77 8.21
CA ASP A 342 26.35 25.15 8.62
C ASP A 342 24.89 25.51 8.30
N ASP A 343 24.37 26.54 8.95
CA ASP A 343 23.00 27.04 8.77
C ASP A 343 22.66 27.38 7.31
N ASP A 344 23.64 27.88 6.57
CA ASP A 344 23.50 28.30 5.17
C ASP A 344 23.67 27.16 4.16
N SER A 345 23.99 25.95 4.62
CA SER A 345 24.07 24.77 3.74
C SER A 345 22.72 24.58 3.04
N TYR A 346 22.73 24.32 1.74
CA TYR A 346 21.51 24.32 0.94
C TYR A 346 21.00 22.91 0.67
N LEU A 347 19.68 22.73 0.79
CA LEU A 347 19.03 21.44 0.71
C LEU A 347 18.04 21.42 -0.46
N LYS A 348 17.98 20.28 -1.13
CA LYS A 348 16.81 19.87 -1.91
C LYS A 348 15.95 18.99 -1.01
N LEU A 349 14.69 19.37 -0.84
CA LEU A 349 13.72 18.69 -0.01
C LEU A 349 12.57 18.19 -0.87
N MET A 350 12.12 16.95 -0.65
CA MET A 350 10.91 16.43 -1.28
C MET A 350 9.98 15.85 -0.22
N GLU A 351 8.74 16.33 -0.14
CA GLU A 351 7.74 15.74 0.75
C GLU A 351 7.07 14.54 0.05
N MET A 352 7.00 13.39 0.73
CA MET A 352 6.53 12.15 0.11
C MET A 352 5.00 12.08 -0.08
N ASN A 353 4.23 12.99 0.52
CA ASN A 353 2.78 13.03 0.44
C ASN A 353 2.27 13.33 -0.97
N ASP A 354 2.94 14.22 -1.70
CA ASP A 354 2.57 14.68 -3.04
C ASP A 354 3.76 14.81 -4.00
N ASN A 355 4.98 14.50 -3.52
CA ASN A 355 6.24 14.56 -4.25
C ASN A 355 6.67 15.96 -4.69
N HIS A 356 6.11 17.04 -4.11
CA HIS A 356 6.60 18.37 -4.40
C HIS A 356 8.05 18.52 -3.90
N VAL A 357 8.79 19.39 -4.60
CA VAL A 357 10.20 19.69 -4.28
C VAL A 357 10.32 21.14 -3.87
N GLU A 358 11.02 21.37 -2.77
CA GLU A 358 11.38 22.69 -2.25
C GLU A 358 12.90 22.78 -2.02
N TYR A 359 13.42 24.00 -1.96
CA TYR A 359 14.85 24.26 -1.79
C TYR A 359 15.07 25.30 -0.71
N HIS A 360 15.72 24.88 0.37
CA HIS A 360 15.84 25.68 1.59
C HIS A 360 17.23 25.55 2.20
N THR A 361 17.63 26.54 2.99
CA THR A 361 18.80 26.38 3.85
C THR A 361 18.51 25.39 4.98
N VAL A 362 19.55 24.83 5.59
CA VAL A 362 19.41 24.01 6.81
C VAL A 362 18.66 24.80 7.88
N LYS A 363 18.99 26.08 8.06
CA LYS A 363 18.32 26.95 9.05
C LYS A 363 16.81 27.05 8.80
N GLU A 364 16.42 27.39 7.57
CA GLU A 364 15.00 27.48 7.17
C GLU A 364 14.26 26.16 7.44
N PHE A 365 14.85 25.03 7.08
CA PHE A 365 14.23 23.72 7.28
C PHE A 365 14.09 23.34 8.76
N MET A 366 15.09 23.65 9.60
CA MET A 366 15.00 23.39 11.04
C MET A 366 13.92 24.25 11.68
N ILE A 367 13.81 25.54 11.32
CA ILE A 367 12.74 26.42 11.81
C ILE A 367 11.38 25.89 11.37
N PHE A 368 11.21 25.46 10.11
CA PHE A 368 9.97 24.83 9.67
C PHE A 368 9.62 23.58 10.50
N CYS A 369 10.58 22.70 10.76
CA CYS A 369 10.36 21.49 11.55
C CYS A 369 9.95 21.79 13.01
N ILE A 370 10.39 22.91 13.57
CA ILE A 370 10.18 23.28 14.98
C ILE A 370 8.97 24.22 15.16
N GLU A 371 8.95 25.32 14.41
CA GLU A 371 8.00 26.42 14.53
C GLU A 371 6.94 26.44 13.42
N GLY A 372 7.16 25.69 12.33
CA GLY A 372 6.27 25.67 11.18
C GLY A 372 6.54 26.80 10.18
N PRO A 373 5.71 26.94 9.13
CA PRO A 373 5.95 27.88 8.02
C PRO A 373 5.84 29.36 8.43
N THR A 374 5.27 29.65 9.61
CA THR A 374 5.16 31.01 10.15
C THR A 374 6.27 31.34 11.16
N GLY A 375 7.20 30.42 11.42
CA GLY A 375 8.36 30.67 12.28
C GLY A 375 9.27 31.77 11.74
N GLU A 376 9.90 32.53 12.62
CA GLU A 376 10.73 33.65 12.20
C GLU A 376 11.97 33.16 11.45
N GLY A 377 12.05 33.44 10.14
CA GLY A 377 13.14 32.98 9.29
C GLY A 377 12.96 31.57 8.70
N ALA A 378 11.74 31.01 8.75
CA ALA A 378 11.43 29.73 8.09
C ALA A 378 11.57 29.77 6.55
N GLY A 379 11.51 30.97 5.95
CA GLY A 379 11.37 31.12 4.50
C GLY A 379 9.93 30.92 4.03
N GLU A 380 9.72 30.79 2.72
CA GLU A 380 8.40 30.56 2.13
C GLU A 380 8.21 29.07 1.79
N TRP A 381 7.17 28.45 2.35
CA TRP A 381 6.88 27.02 2.17
C TRP A 381 5.63 26.79 1.32
N LYS A 382 5.67 25.80 0.44
CA LYS A 382 4.52 25.31 -0.33
C LYS A 382 3.82 24.14 0.35
N SER A 383 4.51 23.42 1.23
CA SER A 383 3.91 22.32 2.00
C SER A 383 2.60 22.75 2.65
N THR A 384 1.59 21.91 2.51
CA THR A 384 0.30 22.09 3.17
C THR A 384 0.29 21.60 4.61
N PHE A 385 1.41 21.01 5.07
CA PHE A 385 1.56 20.48 6.43
C PHE A 385 2.21 21.51 7.35
N PRO A 386 1.83 21.50 8.65
CA PRO A 386 2.16 22.59 9.55
C PRO A 386 3.62 22.62 10.03
N GLY A 387 4.45 21.64 9.67
CA GLY A 387 5.73 21.42 10.34
C GLY A 387 5.51 21.11 11.83
N GLN A 388 6.23 21.79 12.72
CA GLN A 388 6.01 21.75 14.18
C GLN A 388 6.04 20.32 14.77
N TYR A 389 6.95 19.47 14.29
CA TYR A 389 6.97 18.04 14.59
C TYR A 389 7.32 17.71 16.06
N LEU A 390 7.90 18.67 16.79
CA LEU A 390 8.25 18.54 18.22
C LEU A 390 7.19 19.15 19.16
N LYS A 391 6.12 19.74 18.62
CA LYS A 391 5.14 20.50 19.40
C LYS A 391 4.49 19.65 20.50
N GLY A 392 4.42 20.21 21.70
CA GLY A 392 3.90 19.54 22.89
C GLY A 392 4.87 18.54 23.53
N GLY A 393 6.05 18.35 22.94
CA GLY A 393 7.10 17.47 23.44
C GLY A 393 6.74 15.98 23.35
N LYS A 394 7.65 15.13 23.87
CA LYS A 394 7.53 13.67 23.79
C LYS A 394 6.22 13.12 24.38
N ALA A 395 5.71 13.73 25.45
CA ALA A 395 4.44 13.34 26.09
C ALA A 395 3.23 13.53 25.16
N ALA A 396 3.27 14.54 24.27
CA ALA A 396 2.28 14.75 23.22
C ALA A 396 2.65 14.03 21.90
N HIS A 397 3.57 13.06 21.96
CA HIS A 397 4.12 12.32 20.82
C HIS A 397 4.97 13.14 19.84
N GLY A 398 5.40 14.35 20.23
CA GLY A 398 6.32 15.18 19.46
C GLY A 398 7.69 14.53 19.36
N GLN A 399 8.10 14.22 18.13
CA GLN A 399 9.43 13.70 17.77
C GLN A 399 9.62 13.75 16.25
N LEU A 400 10.88 13.71 15.83
CA LEU A 400 11.26 13.56 14.42
C LEU A 400 12.32 12.48 14.28
N VAL A 401 12.08 11.51 13.38
CA VAL A 401 13.02 10.41 13.11
C VAL A 401 13.83 10.74 11.88
N ASP A 402 15.13 10.54 11.99
CA ASP A 402 16.12 10.75 10.94
C ASP A 402 16.74 9.41 10.53
N GLN A 403 16.41 8.94 9.33
CA GLN A 403 16.93 7.70 8.76
C GLN A 403 17.75 7.98 7.51
N ARG A 404 18.71 7.11 7.18
CA ARG A 404 19.42 7.17 5.89
C ARG A 404 18.43 7.09 4.75
N LEU A 405 18.59 7.96 3.75
CA LEU A 405 17.85 7.80 2.50
C LEU A 405 18.56 6.77 1.62
N LEU A 406 17.91 5.63 1.42
CA LEU A 406 18.43 4.54 0.60
C LEU A 406 18.17 4.82 -0.89
N PRO A 407 19.19 4.71 -1.76
CA PRO A 407 19.13 5.18 -3.16
C PRO A 407 18.29 4.30 -4.09
N ARG A 408 17.89 3.10 -3.63
CA ARG A 408 17.09 2.13 -4.39
C ARG A 408 15.60 2.20 -4.05
N ILE A 409 15.14 3.27 -3.37
CA ILE A 409 13.73 3.44 -3.01
C ILE A 409 12.79 3.51 -4.23
N ASP A 410 13.28 4.02 -5.37
CA ASP A 410 12.57 4.01 -6.65
C ASP A 410 12.41 2.61 -7.28
N GLU A 411 13.19 1.62 -6.83
CA GLU A 411 12.93 0.22 -7.20
C GLU A 411 11.63 -0.29 -6.57
N GLY A 412 11.14 0.38 -5.54
CA GLY A 412 9.90 0.10 -4.85
C GLY A 412 10.08 -0.60 -3.51
N GLU A 413 9.10 -0.39 -2.64
CA GLU A 413 9.07 -0.98 -1.30
C GLU A 413 8.54 -2.42 -1.36
N VAL A 414 9.04 -3.27 -0.47
CA VAL A 414 8.55 -4.64 -0.30
C VAL A 414 7.80 -4.72 1.03
N ARG A 415 6.48 -4.79 0.96
CA ARG A 415 5.63 -5.01 2.13
C ARG A 415 5.58 -6.50 2.45
N ILE A 416 6.05 -6.87 3.63
CA ILE A 416 5.85 -8.22 4.17
C ILE A 416 4.58 -8.19 5.03
N LEU A 417 3.59 -8.98 4.63
CA LEU A 417 2.28 -9.07 5.25
C LEU A 417 2.26 -10.25 6.24
N MET A 418 2.04 -9.94 7.51
CA MET A 418 2.17 -10.88 8.62
C MET A 418 0.84 -11.09 9.34
N ALA A 419 0.57 -12.33 9.73
CA ALA A 419 -0.42 -12.66 10.74
C ALA A 419 0.26 -13.37 11.91
N GLY A 420 0.23 -12.74 13.10
CA GLY A 420 1.07 -13.19 14.22
C GLY A 420 2.54 -13.26 13.81
N ASP A 421 3.14 -14.44 13.90
CA ASP A 421 4.53 -14.72 13.53
C ASP A 421 4.70 -15.32 12.12
N THR A 422 3.64 -15.39 11.31
CA THR A 422 3.68 -16.04 9.99
C THR A 422 3.47 -15.04 8.86
N CYS A 423 4.39 -15.07 7.88
CA CYS A 423 4.27 -14.33 6.64
C CYS A 423 3.23 -14.98 5.75
N GLN A 424 2.25 -14.19 5.30
CA GLN A 424 1.29 -14.62 4.29
C GLN A 424 1.79 -14.32 2.88
N MET A 425 2.38 -13.14 2.66
CA MET A 425 2.80 -12.69 1.32
C MET A 425 3.80 -11.54 1.39
N ALA A 426 4.67 -11.47 0.38
CA ALA A 426 5.47 -10.30 0.07
C ALA A 426 4.82 -9.53 -1.09
N ILE A 427 4.66 -8.23 -0.93
CA ILE A 427 4.02 -7.34 -1.91
C ILE A 427 5.05 -6.28 -2.31
N HIS A 428 5.54 -6.37 -3.54
CA HIS A 428 6.40 -5.35 -4.11
C HIS A 428 5.53 -4.21 -4.66
N LYS A 429 5.76 -2.99 -4.17
CA LYS A 429 5.04 -1.78 -4.53
C LYS A 429 6.01 -0.84 -5.25
N LYS A 430 5.92 -0.78 -6.57
CA LYS A 430 6.78 0.07 -7.37
C LYS A 430 6.08 1.39 -7.68
N PRO A 431 6.64 2.55 -7.30
CA PRO A 431 6.10 3.85 -7.68
C PRO A 431 5.89 3.97 -9.19
N MET A 432 4.74 4.49 -9.62
CA MET A 432 4.46 4.80 -11.01
C MET A 432 5.04 6.18 -11.38
N GLY A 433 5.30 6.40 -12.68
CA GLY A 433 5.72 7.71 -13.19
C GLY A 433 7.13 8.14 -12.81
N GLY A 434 7.97 7.21 -12.35
CA GLY A 434 9.37 7.48 -11.97
C GLY A 434 9.52 8.23 -10.64
N GLY A 435 8.45 8.30 -9.83
CA GLY A 435 8.50 8.89 -8.49
C GLY A 435 9.24 8.03 -7.47
N LEU A 436 9.55 8.61 -6.31
CA LEU A 436 10.19 7.92 -5.17
C LEU A 436 9.18 7.47 -4.11
N SER A 437 7.91 7.88 -4.23
CA SER A 437 6.84 7.59 -3.27
C SER A 437 5.83 6.60 -3.83
N ALA A 438 5.59 5.51 -3.11
CA ALA A 438 4.53 4.53 -3.41
C ALA A 438 3.17 4.89 -2.75
N VAL A 439 3.05 6.14 -2.27
CA VAL A 439 1.89 6.62 -1.51
C VAL A 439 0.68 6.86 -2.43
N GLY A 440 -0.53 6.72 -1.88
CA GLY A 440 -1.76 7.18 -2.54
C GLY A 440 -2.29 6.28 -3.66
N GLY A 441 -1.73 5.07 -3.83
CA GLY A 441 -2.17 4.11 -4.85
C GLY A 441 -1.59 4.36 -6.24
N MET A 442 -0.57 5.21 -6.35
CA MET A 442 0.19 5.45 -7.58
C MET A 442 1.34 4.44 -7.68
N SER A 443 1.03 3.15 -7.63
CA SER A 443 2.04 2.09 -7.64
C SER A 443 1.56 0.86 -8.39
N ASP A 444 2.51 0.19 -9.05
CA ASP A 444 2.32 -1.15 -9.58
C ASP A 444 2.61 -2.17 -8.47
N TYR A 445 1.71 -3.15 -8.30
CA TYR A 445 1.80 -4.16 -7.26
C TYR A 445 2.14 -5.52 -7.85
N THR A 446 3.18 -6.16 -7.32
CA THR A 446 3.52 -7.56 -7.63
C THR A 446 3.51 -8.38 -6.34
N TYR A 447 2.90 -9.56 -6.41
CA TYR A 447 2.65 -10.41 -5.24
C TYR A 447 3.51 -11.68 -5.32
N TYR A 448 4.17 -12.01 -4.21
CA TYR A 448 5.05 -13.17 -4.09
C TYR A 448 4.67 -14.00 -2.88
N ARG A 449 4.61 -15.31 -3.06
CA ARG A 449 4.38 -16.25 -1.97
C ARG A 449 5.62 -16.32 -1.08
N PRO A 450 5.49 -16.63 0.22
CA PRO A 450 6.64 -16.80 1.11
C PRO A 450 7.62 -17.90 0.68
N THR A 451 7.16 -18.83 -0.19
CA THR A 451 7.94 -19.92 -0.76
C THR A 451 8.67 -19.57 -2.05
N ASP A 452 8.38 -18.42 -2.67
CA ASP A 452 9.03 -18.01 -3.91
C ASP A 452 10.50 -17.64 -3.63
N LYS A 453 11.40 -17.91 -4.58
CA LYS A 453 12.83 -17.58 -4.42
C LYS A 453 13.03 -16.07 -4.21
N LYS A 454 12.21 -15.25 -4.89
CA LYS A 454 12.23 -13.78 -4.75
C LYS A 454 11.75 -13.41 -3.34
N TYR A 455 12.57 -12.63 -2.62
CA TYR A 455 12.36 -12.22 -1.22
C TYR A 455 12.41 -13.33 -0.16
N GLN A 456 12.76 -14.58 -0.50
CA GLN A 456 12.89 -15.64 0.49
C GLN A 456 13.90 -15.26 1.60
N ASN A 457 15.06 -14.73 1.21
CA ASN A 457 16.11 -14.31 2.16
C ASN A 457 15.61 -13.19 3.10
N LEU A 458 14.87 -12.21 2.56
CA LEU A 458 14.24 -11.15 3.34
C LEU A 458 13.29 -11.72 4.40
N ILE A 459 12.42 -12.65 4.01
CA ILE A 459 11.46 -13.28 4.93
C ILE A 459 12.18 -14.10 6.01
N GLN A 460 13.24 -14.85 5.65
CA GLN A 460 14.02 -15.61 6.63
C GLN A 460 14.75 -14.72 7.64
N LYS A 461 15.29 -13.57 7.19
CA LYS A 461 15.88 -12.57 8.09
C LYS A 461 14.84 -11.99 9.04
N LEU A 462 13.63 -11.68 8.57
CA LEU A 462 12.53 -11.26 9.45
C LEU A 462 12.18 -12.35 10.47
N TYR A 463 12.08 -13.61 10.07
CA TYR A 463 11.84 -14.71 11.01
C TYR A 463 12.94 -14.85 12.06
N ALA A 464 14.20 -14.60 11.70
CA ALA A 464 15.31 -14.56 12.65
C ALA A 464 15.19 -13.38 13.64
N ASP A 465 14.63 -12.25 13.21
CA ASP A 465 14.41 -11.07 14.05
C ASP A 465 13.19 -11.19 14.99
N ILE A 466 12.14 -11.95 14.61
CA ILE A 466 10.89 -12.06 15.37
C ILE A 466 11.08 -12.34 16.87
N PRO A 467 11.94 -13.28 17.30
CA PRO A 467 12.15 -13.57 18.73
C PRO A 467 12.65 -12.37 19.54
N THR A 468 13.36 -11.43 18.91
CA THR A 468 13.95 -10.26 19.56
C THR A 468 13.28 -8.94 19.18
N LEU A 469 12.36 -8.95 18.21
CA LEU A 469 11.71 -7.74 17.70
C LEU A 469 10.97 -6.96 18.79
N LEU A 470 10.04 -7.60 19.52
CA LEU A 470 9.31 -6.93 20.60
C LEU A 470 10.22 -6.50 21.76
N PRO A 471 11.18 -7.32 22.23
CA PRO A 471 12.19 -6.85 23.18
C PRO A 471 12.97 -5.62 22.74
N SER A 472 13.43 -5.57 21.48
CA SER A 472 14.12 -4.38 20.95
C SER A 472 13.24 -3.13 20.99
N LEU A 473 11.91 -3.29 20.91
CA LEU A 473 10.94 -2.22 20.97
C LEU A 473 10.43 -1.92 22.40
N HIS A 474 10.99 -2.55 23.44
CA HIS A 474 10.54 -2.45 24.84
C HIS A 474 9.09 -2.95 25.06
N LEU A 475 8.70 -3.94 24.26
CA LEU A 475 7.38 -4.57 24.22
C LEU A 475 7.43 -6.03 24.71
N GLU A 476 8.37 -6.37 25.59
CA GLU A 476 8.43 -7.70 26.19
C GLU A 476 7.10 -8.05 26.89
N GLY A 477 6.61 -9.27 26.64
CA GLY A 477 5.34 -9.75 27.19
C GLY A 477 4.10 -9.38 26.38
N GLU A 478 4.18 -8.43 25.45
CA GLU A 478 3.09 -8.17 24.51
C GLU A 478 3.02 -9.29 23.45
N PRO A 479 1.82 -9.67 22.98
CA PRO A 479 1.70 -10.51 21.81
C PRO A 479 2.07 -9.72 20.53
N LEU A 480 2.63 -10.41 19.53
CA LEU A 480 2.69 -9.85 18.18
C LEU A 480 1.27 -9.42 17.71
N PRO A 481 1.14 -8.39 16.87
CA PRO A 481 -0.15 -8.07 16.28
C PRO A 481 -0.73 -9.26 15.51
N LEU A 482 -2.05 -9.43 15.56
CA LEU A 482 -2.71 -10.47 14.77
C LEU A 482 -2.59 -10.22 13.27
N LEU A 483 -2.53 -8.95 12.87
CA LEU A 483 -2.31 -8.50 11.50
C LEU A 483 -1.37 -7.29 11.53
N TRP A 484 -0.25 -7.37 10.84
CA TRP A 484 0.73 -6.29 10.74
C TRP A 484 1.57 -6.40 9.46
N THR A 485 2.30 -5.32 9.14
CA THR A 485 3.23 -5.32 8.02
C THR A 485 4.55 -4.66 8.38
N CYS A 486 5.58 -5.06 7.65
CA CYS A 486 6.88 -4.39 7.57
C CYS A 486 7.06 -3.91 6.13
N ASP A 487 7.29 -2.62 5.91
CA ASP A 487 7.54 -2.08 4.58
C ASP A 487 9.05 -1.86 4.44
N TYR A 488 9.69 -2.68 3.59
CA TYR A 488 11.13 -2.74 3.40
C TYR A 488 11.60 -1.96 2.18
N ILE A 489 12.78 -1.37 2.29
CA ILE A 489 13.46 -0.65 1.22
C ILE A 489 14.73 -1.43 0.85
N PRO A 490 14.96 -1.75 -0.44
CA PRO A 490 16.17 -2.42 -0.86
C PRO A 490 17.41 -1.54 -0.68
N LYS A 491 18.54 -2.15 -0.38
CA LYS A 491 19.86 -1.51 -0.35
C LYS A 491 20.96 -2.49 -0.74
N ASN A 492 22.09 -1.94 -1.14
CA ASN A 492 23.32 -2.70 -1.18
C ASN A 492 23.84 -2.94 0.25
N PRO A 493 24.62 -4.01 0.48
CA PRO A 493 25.40 -4.16 1.71
C PRO A 493 26.23 -2.92 2.03
N ASP A 494 26.41 -2.63 3.32
CA ASP A 494 27.17 -1.44 3.74
C ASP A 494 28.66 -1.52 3.32
N ASP A 495 29.18 -2.74 3.15
CA ASP A 495 30.53 -3.08 2.69
C ASP A 495 30.62 -3.41 1.19
N TRP A 496 29.59 -3.07 0.40
CA TRP A 496 29.59 -3.30 -1.04
C TRP A 496 30.75 -2.61 -1.74
N ALA A 497 31.40 -3.29 -2.70
CA ALA A 497 32.66 -2.84 -3.32
C ALA A 497 32.58 -1.44 -3.97
N ASP A 498 31.47 -1.14 -4.65
CA ASP A 498 31.22 0.15 -5.28
C ASP A 498 30.56 1.17 -4.32
N GLY A 499 30.48 0.80 -3.05
CA GLY A 499 29.86 1.56 -1.97
C GLY A 499 28.37 1.26 -1.76
N PRO A 500 27.82 1.62 -0.59
CA PRO A 500 26.42 1.35 -0.22
C PRO A 500 25.41 2.15 -1.05
N TYR A 501 25.88 3.18 -1.75
CA TYR A 501 25.05 4.02 -2.61
C TYR A 501 24.98 3.54 -4.07
N ALA A 502 25.81 2.57 -4.45
CA ALA A 502 25.72 1.96 -5.75
C ALA A 502 24.37 1.24 -5.92
N ARG A 503 23.98 1.04 -7.17
CA ARG A 503 22.66 0.51 -7.56
C ARG A 503 22.79 -0.75 -8.41
N ASN A 504 23.75 -1.59 -8.06
CA ASN A 504 24.22 -2.68 -8.89
C ASN A 504 24.43 -4.01 -8.13
N CYS A 505 24.04 -4.12 -6.86
CA CYS A 505 24.05 -5.43 -6.23
C CYS A 505 22.88 -6.27 -6.77
N ASP A 506 23.16 -7.54 -7.02
CA ASP A 506 22.15 -8.48 -7.50
C ASP A 506 21.12 -8.81 -6.41
N ASP A 507 20.07 -9.50 -6.81
CA ASP A 507 18.99 -9.91 -5.91
C ASP A 507 19.45 -10.84 -4.76
N GLU A 508 20.52 -11.63 -4.96
CA GLU A 508 21.01 -12.57 -3.95
C GLU A 508 21.77 -11.84 -2.82
N HIS A 509 22.45 -10.74 -3.16
CA HIS A 509 23.18 -9.87 -2.23
C HIS A 509 22.37 -8.67 -1.73
N THR A 510 21.20 -8.38 -2.31
CA THR A 510 20.36 -7.25 -1.89
C THR A 510 19.94 -7.40 -0.43
N GLU A 511 20.23 -6.37 0.36
CA GLU A 511 19.74 -6.22 1.73
C GLU A 511 18.47 -5.38 1.76
N TYR A 512 17.74 -5.48 2.86
CA TYR A 512 16.47 -4.80 3.04
C TYR A 512 16.37 -4.25 4.45
N THR A 513 15.96 -3.00 4.55
CA THR A 513 15.75 -2.30 5.82
C THR A 513 14.29 -1.87 5.93
N VAL A 514 13.72 -1.96 7.13
CA VAL A 514 12.35 -1.48 7.39
C VAL A 514 12.32 0.05 7.38
N GLY A 515 11.42 0.59 6.56
CA GLY A 515 11.07 2.01 6.55
C GLY A 515 9.87 2.33 7.43
N GLU A 516 9.01 1.34 7.73
CA GLU A 516 7.82 1.46 8.58
C GLU A 516 7.26 0.10 9.03
N PHE A 517 6.71 0.05 10.25
CA PHE A 517 5.76 -0.99 10.67
C PHE A 517 4.33 -0.47 10.65
N ASN A 518 3.39 -1.27 10.13
CA ASN A 518 1.96 -1.01 10.26
C ASN A 518 1.32 -2.07 11.15
N CYS A 519 0.90 -1.70 12.35
CA CYS A 519 0.40 -2.65 13.36
C CYS A 519 -1.02 -2.35 13.86
N SER A 520 -1.70 -1.34 13.31
CA SER A 520 -3.07 -0.99 13.68
C SER A 520 -3.92 -0.88 12.42
N CYS A 521 -5.08 -1.55 12.43
CA CYS A 521 -6.07 -1.48 11.35
C CYS A 521 -5.51 -1.63 9.92
N VAL A 522 -4.47 -2.45 9.73
CA VAL A 522 -3.90 -2.76 8.42
C VAL A 522 -5.01 -3.20 7.47
N GLY A 523 -5.03 -2.60 6.28
CA GLY A 523 -6.00 -2.89 5.24
C GLY A 523 -5.82 -4.28 4.64
N ILE A 524 -6.93 -4.97 4.38
CA ILE A 524 -6.95 -6.18 3.56
C ILE A 524 -7.37 -5.76 2.15
N SER A 525 -6.39 -5.59 1.26
CA SER A 525 -6.52 -4.79 0.02
C SER A 525 -7.75 -5.10 -0.83
N LYS A 526 -8.07 -6.39 -1.04
CA LYS A 526 -9.21 -6.77 -1.88
C LYS A 526 -10.55 -6.42 -1.24
N PHE A 527 -10.67 -6.48 0.09
CA PHE A 527 -11.87 -6.01 0.78
C PHE A 527 -11.96 -4.47 0.81
N GLN A 528 -10.85 -3.75 0.73
CA GLN A 528 -10.87 -2.28 0.71
C GLN A 528 -11.50 -1.69 -0.57
N ALA A 529 -11.63 -2.47 -1.64
CA ALA A 529 -12.27 -2.05 -2.88
C ALA A 529 -13.75 -1.62 -2.71
N VAL A 530 -14.38 -1.97 -1.58
CA VAL A 530 -15.77 -1.64 -1.25
C VAL A 530 -15.91 -0.64 -0.09
N CYS A 531 -14.82 -0.03 0.39
CA CYS A 531 -14.85 0.98 1.46
C CYS A 531 -15.60 2.27 1.09
N GLY A 532 -16.27 2.88 2.08
CA GLY A 532 -16.67 4.29 2.08
C GLY A 532 -17.81 4.69 1.12
N GLY A 533 -18.45 3.71 0.47
CA GLY A 533 -19.48 3.92 -0.54
C GLY A 533 -20.78 3.16 -0.26
N GLU A 534 -21.50 2.88 -1.33
CA GLU A 534 -22.74 2.07 -1.32
C GLU A 534 -22.46 0.57 -1.50
N LYS A 535 -21.21 0.20 -1.75
CA LYS A 535 -20.79 -1.18 -1.95
C LYS A 535 -20.64 -1.89 -0.62
N THR A 536 -20.91 -3.18 -0.63
CA THR A 536 -20.85 -4.10 0.50
C THR A 536 -19.84 -5.20 0.20
N LEU A 537 -19.61 -6.07 1.19
CA LEU A 537 -18.80 -7.27 0.98
C LEU A 537 -19.31 -8.12 -0.18
N ALA A 538 -20.62 -8.10 -0.51
CA ALA A 538 -21.20 -8.82 -1.64
C ALA A 538 -20.73 -8.32 -3.02
N ASP A 539 -20.23 -7.08 -3.10
CA ASP A 539 -19.75 -6.47 -4.35
C ASP A 539 -18.29 -6.80 -4.67
N VAL A 540 -17.59 -7.50 -3.77
CA VAL A 540 -16.25 -8.04 -4.03
C VAL A 540 -16.37 -9.23 -4.99
N PRO A 541 -15.61 -9.30 -6.10
CA PRO A 541 -15.58 -10.49 -6.96
C PRO A 541 -15.18 -11.74 -6.18
N ASP A 542 -15.71 -12.92 -6.55
CA ASP A 542 -15.42 -14.16 -5.80
C ASP A 542 -13.93 -14.49 -5.76
N GLU A 543 -13.21 -14.28 -6.86
CA GLU A 543 -11.75 -14.46 -6.92
C GLU A 543 -11.03 -13.62 -5.87
N ASP A 544 -11.33 -12.32 -5.83
CA ASP A 544 -10.78 -11.36 -4.87
C ASP A 544 -11.21 -11.65 -3.43
N TYR A 545 -12.43 -12.14 -3.23
CA TYR A 545 -12.96 -12.52 -1.92
C TYR A 545 -12.16 -13.69 -1.35
N PHE A 546 -12.01 -14.77 -2.13
CA PHE A 546 -11.32 -15.97 -1.66
C PHE A 546 -9.81 -15.78 -1.54
N ASP A 547 -9.21 -14.93 -2.38
CA ASP A 547 -7.81 -14.50 -2.25
C ASP A 547 -7.58 -13.77 -0.91
N ALA A 548 -8.41 -12.76 -0.59
CA ALA A 548 -8.29 -12.05 0.69
C ALA A 548 -8.65 -12.92 1.91
N CYS A 549 -9.52 -13.92 1.74
CA CYS A 549 -9.81 -14.88 2.80
C CYS A 549 -8.59 -15.71 3.21
N GLU A 550 -7.56 -15.89 2.36
CA GLU A 550 -6.34 -16.61 2.76
C GLU A 550 -5.65 -15.91 3.94
N LEU A 551 -5.61 -14.58 3.93
CA LEU A 551 -5.08 -13.79 5.04
C LEU A 551 -5.98 -13.87 6.27
N THR A 552 -7.29 -13.68 6.14
CA THR A 552 -8.18 -13.72 7.32
C THR A 552 -8.24 -15.11 7.92
N ASP A 553 -8.18 -16.17 7.11
CA ASP A 553 -8.12 -17.55 7.57
C ASP A 553 -6.84 -17.81 8.36
N LEU A 554 -5.69 -17.33 7.87
CA LEU A 554 -4.45 -17.37 8.64
C LEU A 554 -4.57 -16.59 9.96
N MET A 555 -5.19 -15.40 9.96
CA MET A 555 -5.48 -14.67 11.20
C MET A 555 -6.36 -15.49 12.14
N GLY A 556 -7.39 -16.17 11.64
CA GLY A 556 -8.25 -17.04 12.45
C GLY A 556 -7.45 -18.16 13.13
N VAL A 557 -6.60 -18.86 12.38
CA VAL A 557 -5.69 -19.89 12.91
C VAL A 557 -4.76 -19.30 13.96
N LYS A 558 -4.10 -18.18 13.65
CA LYS A 558 -3.16 -17.52 14.57
C LYS A 558 -3.79 -17.00 15.84
N ALA A 559 -5.00 -16.46 15.78
CA ALA A 559 -5.73 -16.03 16.97
C ALA A 559 -5.93 -17.21 17.94
N ILE A 560 -6.31 -18.38 17.42
CA ILE A 560 -6.50 -19.59 18.23
C ILE A 560 -5.17 -20.15 18.75
N GLU A 561 -4.11 -20.18 17.95
CA GLU A 561 -2.77 -20.61 18.38
C GLU A 561 -2.24 -19.72 19.52
N MET A 562 -2.36 -18.40 19.38
CA MET A 562 -1.90 -17.45 20.38
C MET A 562 -2.72 -17.53 21.67
N LEU A 563 -4.04 -17.75 21.58
CA LEU A 563 -4.89 -18.01 22.74
C LEU A 563 -4.53 -19.30 23.47
N LYS A 564 -4.24 -20.38 22.73
CA LYS A 564 -3.76 -21.64 23.32
C LYS A 564 -2.42 -21.45 24.05
N LYS A 565 -1.51 -20.68 23.45
CA LYS A 565 -0.21 -20.37 24.07
C LYS A 565 -0.35 -19.52 25.32
N ALA A 566 -1.22 -18.50 25.30
CA ALA A 566 -1.47 -17.63 26.45
C ALA A 566 -2.25 -18.33 27.58
N ASN A 567 -3.11 -19.30 27.24
CA ASN A 567 -3.98 -20.01 28.18
C ASN A 567 -3.90 -21.54 27.96
N PRO A 568 -2.77 -22.20 28.29
CA PRO A 568 -2.57 -23.62 28.01
C PRO A 568 -3.50 -24.55 28.81
N GLY A 569 -4.02 -24.08 29.95
CA GLY A 569 -4.91 -24.85 30.83
C GLY A 569 -6.41 -24.69 30.55
N LYS A 570 -6.79 -23.69 29.74
CA LYS A 570 -8.14 -23.61 29.18
C LYS A 570 -8.18 -24.55 28.01
#